data_AF-A0A7J9Q654-F1
#
_entry.id   AF-A0A7J9Q654-F1
#
_cell.length_a   1.000
_cell.length_b   1.000
_cell.length_c   1.000
_cell.angle_alpha   90.00
_cell.angle_beta   90.00
_cell.angle_gamma   90.00
#
_symmetry.space_group_name_H-M   'P 1'
#
loop_
_entity.id
_entity.type
_entity.pdbx_description
1 polymer ?
#
loop_
_entity_poly.entity_id
_entity_poly.type
_entity_poly.pdbx_seq_one_letter_code
_entity_poly.pdbx_strand_id
1 'polypeptide(L)'
;LLYRIILSSSNINDIVLDPFMGSGTTGAIAKKLRRRYIGIEKDSSYKKIAEDRIKKIIPIDEELLSYKIEKPKPKVAFGNLIKKDFIKVGEILTDKYGNNKARVFADGTINLDGEIGSIHSISAKILNKLSNNGWDFWFVIRDGILKSINDLRYKYAKNFMDY
;
A
#
# COMPACT_ATOMS: atom_id res chain seq x y z
N LEU A 1 16.90 15.54 -12.66
CA LEU A 1 15.59 15.37 -13.32
C LEU A 1 15.36 13.93 -13.77
N LEU A 2 16.03 13.43 -14.82
CA LEU A 2 15.75 12.09 -15.40
C LEU A 2 15.86 10.91 -14.43
N TYR A 3 16.74 11.00 -13.42
CA TYR A 3 16.83 9.98 -12.37
C TYR A 3 15.47 9.73 -11.72
N ARG A 4 14.75 10.79 -11.32
CA ARG A 4 13.44 10.66 -10.68
C ARG A 4 12.38 10.10 -11.63
N ILE A 5 12.37 10.58 -12.88
CA ILE A 5 11.39 10.17 -13.89
C ILE A 5 11.48 8.67 -14.12
N ILE A 6 12.66 8.17 -14.51
CA ILE A 6 12.89 6.74 -14.79
C ILE A 6 12.55 5.90 -13.55
N LEU A 7 12.94 6.35 -12.37
CA LEU A 7 12.68 5.63 -11.13
C LEU A 7 11.18 5.50 -10.80
N SER A 8 10.41 6.56 -11.02
CA SER A 8 8.98 6.60 -10.68
C SER A 8 8.07 5.96 -11.73
N SER A 9 8.55 5.80 -12.96
CA SER A 9 7.71 5.42 -14.11
C SER A 9 8.21 4.18 -14.86
N SER A 10 9.13 3.41 -14.29
CA SER A 10 9.61 2.15 -14.87
C SER A 10 10.12 1.22 -13.79
N ASN A 11 10.17 -0.08 -14.11
CA ASN A 11 10.79 -1.11 -13.31
C ASN A 11 12.19 -1.46 -13.83
N ILE A 12 12.92 -2.25 -13.05
CA ILE A 12 14.19 -2.84 -13.48
C ILE A 12 13.92 -3.68 -14.74
N ASN A 13 14.85 -3.64 -15.71
CA ASN A 13 14.78 -4.28 -17.03
C ASN A 13 13.78 -3.70 -18.06
N ASP A 14 12.95 -2.73 -17.67
CA ASP A 14 12.13 -1.97 -18.64
C ASP A 14 13.01 -1.23 -19.65
N ILE A 15 12.43 -0.92 -20.81
CA ILE A 15 13.12 -0.17 -21.88
C ILE A 15 12.70 1.30 -21.83
N VAL A 16 13.68 2.20 -21.79
CA VAL A 16 13.49 3.64 -21.94
C VAL A 16 13.87 4.07 -23.35
N LEU A 17 12.91 4.58 -24.12
CA LEU A 17 13.15 5.16 -25.44
C LEU A 17 13.41 6.67 -25.32
N ASP A 18 14.51 7.15 -25.90
CA ASP A 18 14.81 8.56 -26.06
C ASP A 18 15.02 8.88 -27.55
N PRO A 19 14.06 9.55 -28.23
CA PRO A 19 14.20 9.90 -29.64
C PRO A 19 15.15 11.09 -29.89
N PHE A 20 15.62 11.78 -28.84
CA PHE A 20 16.49 12.96 -28.92
C PHE A 20 17.63 12.85 -27.91
N MET A 21 18.44 11.81 -28.07
CA MET A 21 19.39 11.34 -27.05
C MET A 21 20.48 12.34 -26.68
N GLY A 22 20.87 13.24 -27.60
CA GLY A 22 21.90 14.25 -27.38
C GLY A 22 23.18 13.63 -26.81
N SER A 23 23.65 14.17 -25.68
CA SER A 23 24.85 13.67 -24.96
C SER A 23 24.63 12.42 -24.10
N GLY A 24 23.49 11.73 -24.25
CA GLY A 24 23.26 10.41 -23.66
C GLY A 24 22.83 10.40 -22.19
N THR A 25 22.25 11.50 -21.67
CA THR A 25 21.83 11.55 -20.26
C THR A 25 20.78 10.48 -19.94
N THR A 26 19.81 10.23 -20.82
CA THR A 26 18.78 9.21 -20.61
C THR A 26 19.38 7.82 -20.55
N GLY A 27 20.21 7.44 -21.51
CA GLY A 27 20.90 6.14 -21.50
C GLY A 27 21.81 5.96 -20.28
N ALA A 28 22.51 7.01 -19.87
CA ALA A 28 23.39 6.95 -18.71
C ALA A 28 22.61 6.68 -17.41
N ILE A 29 21.48 7.36 -17.21
CA ILE A 29 20.62 7.16 -16.05
C ILE A 29 19.88 5.82 -16.13
N ALA A 30 19.36 5.45 -17.31
CA ALA A 30 18.70 4.16 -17.51
C ALA A 30 19.65 3.00 -17.16
N LYS A 31 20.88 3.01 -17.71
CA LYS A 31 21.91 2.01 -17.39
C LYS A 31 22.25 2.00 -15.90
N LYS A 32 22.43 3.18 -15.28
CA LYS A 32 22.71 3.31 -13.85
C LYS A 32 21.62 2.65 -12.99
N LEU A 33 20.37 2.77 -13.41
CA LEU A 33 19.19 2.24 -12.74
C LEU A 33 18.80 0.82 -13.23
N ARG A 34 19.66 0.11 -13.95
CA ARG A 34 19.34 -1.22 -14.51
C ARG A 34 18.08 -1.25 -15.40
N ARG A 35 17.81 -0.18 -16.14
CA ARG A 35 16.86 -0.16 -17.25
C ARG A 35 17.63 -0.35 -18.56
N ARG A 36 17.00 -1.01 -19.52
CA ARG A 36 17.45 -1.01 -20.92
C ARG A 36 17.09 0.33 -21.54
N TYR A 37 17.76 0.71 -22.62
CA TYR A 37 17.46 1.95 -23.31
C TYR A 37 17.67 1.83 -24.82
N ILE A 38 16.93 2.65 -25.56
CA ILE A 38 17.13 2.89 -26.99
C ILE A 38 17.24 4.40 -27.15
N GLY A 39 18.38 4.88 -27.68
CA GLY A 39 18.62 6.29 -27.91
C GLY A 39 18.81 6.57 -29.39
N ILE A 40 18.13 7.60 -29.91
CA ILE A 40 18.26 8.07 -31.29
C ILE A 40 18.90 9.46 -31.26
N GLU A 41 19.97 9.64 -32.05
CA GLU A 41 20.66 10.92 -32.22
C GLU A 41 21.11 11.05 -33.68
N LYS A 42 20.90 12.22 -34.27
CA LYS A 42 21.25 12.51 -35.67
C LYS A 42 22.71 12.95 -35.82
N ASP A 43 23.25 13.63 -34.81
CA ASP A 43 24.59 14.20 -34.84
C ASP A 43 25.63 13.16 -34.38
N SER A 44 26.56 12.84 -35.26
CA SER A 44 27.60 11.83 -35.00
C SER A 44 28.55 12.22 -33.87
N SER A 45 28.78 13.52 -33.64
CA SER A 45 29.62 14.01 -32.55
C SER A 45 28.95 13.77 -31.20
N TYR A 46 27.65 14.09 -31.08
CA TYR A 46 26.88 13.82 -29.86
C TYR A 46 26.70 12.32 -29.61
N LYS A 47 26.50 11.53 -30.67
CA LYS A 47 26.46 10.06 -30.56
C LYS A 47 27.73 9.52 -29.91
N LYS A 48 28.92 9.95 -30.36
CA LYS A 48 30.20 9.50 -29.79
C LYS A 48 30.33 9.88 -28.31
N ILE A 49 29.99 11.13 -27.96
CA ILE A 49 29.98 11.63 -26.58
C ILE A 49 29.05 10.78 -25.70
N ALA A 50 27.85 10.47 -26.19
CA ALA A 50 26.87 9.65 -25.50
C ALA A 50 27.39 8.22 -25.25
N GLU A 51 27.94 7.56 -26.28
CA GLU A 51 28.49 6.21 -26.16
C GLU A 51 29.63 6.14 -25.12
N ASP A 52 30.57 7.08 -25.17
CA ASP A 52 31.70 7.13 -24.24
C ASP A 52 31.25 7.40 -22.81
N ARG A 53 30.26 8.29 -22.63
CA ARG A 53 29.66 8.57 -21.32
C ARG A 53 28.98 7.34 -20.75
N ILE A 54 28.15 6.65 -21.54
CA ILE A 54 27.34 5.53 -21.05
C ILE A 54 28.20 4.30 -20.77
N LYS A 55 29.26 4.05 -21.56
CA LYS A 55 30.23 2.98 -21.31
C LYS A 55 30.82 3.06 -19.89
N LYS A 56 31.12 4.27 -19.42
CA LYS A 56 31.70 4.53 -18.08
C LYS A 56 30.71 4.38 -16.92
N ILE A 57 29.41 4.25 -17.19
CA ILE A 57 28.41 4.08 -16.13
C ILE A 57 28.46 2.66 -15.56
N ILE A 58 28.59 2.58 -14.24
CA ILE A 58 28.44 1.36 -13.47
C ILE A 58 27.00 1.31 -12.94
N PRO A 59 26.22 0.26 -13.25
CA PRO A 59 24.88 0.08 -12.70
C PRO A 59 24.90 -0.06 -11.17
N ILE A 60 23.85 0.43 -10.51
CA ILE A 60 23.61 0.17 -9.09
C ILE A 60 23.22 -1.31 -8.91
N ASP A 61 23.56 -1.89 -7.77
CA ASP A 61 23.14 -3.24 -7.41
C ASP A 61 21.62 -3.35 -7.33
N GLU A 62 21.09 -4.47 -7.82
CA GLU A 62 19.64 -4.67 -7.95
C GLU A 62 18.91 -4.59 -6.62
N GLU A 63 19.54 -5.12 -5.57
CA GLU A 63 18.99 -5.14 -4.21
C GLU A 63 18.73 -3.72 -3.70
N LEU A 64 19.59 -2.77 -4.05
CA LEU A 64 19.46 -1.35 -3.68
C LEU A 64 18.42 -0.60 -4.53
N LEU A 65 17.97 -1.21 -5.63
CA LEU A 65 16.90 -0.70 -6.49
C LEU A 65 15.55 -1.36 -6.19
N SER A 66 15.51 -2.34 -5.29
CA SER A 66 14.27 -2.93 -4.80
C SER A 66 13.59 -1.96 -3.83
N TYR A 67 12.44 -1.42 -4.23
CA TYR A 67 11.60 -0.65 -3.32
C TYR A 67 10.83 -1.62 -2.43
N LYS A 68 10.81 -1.36 -1.12
CA LYS A 68 9.81 -1.97 -0.24
C LYS A 68 8.45 -1.41 -0.68
N ILE A 69 7.77 -2.11 -1.58
CA ILE A 69 6.37 -1.84 -1.87
C ILE A 69 5.64 -2.06 -0.55
N GLU A 70 5.07 -1.00 0.03
CA GLU A 70 4.19 -1.15 1.17
C GLU A 70 3.10 -2.13 0.77
N LYS A 71 3.02 -3.27 1.47
CA LYS A 71 1.96 -4.24 1.20
C LYS A 71 0.63 -3.51 1.42
N PRO A 72 -0.25 -3.45 0.41
CA PRO A 72 -1.51 -2.75 0.56
C PRO A 72 -2.29 -3.36 1.72
N LYS A 73 -3.02 -2.54 2.48
CA LYS A 73 -3.92 -3.05 3.53
C LYS A 73 -5.00 -3.92 2.87
N PRO A 74 -5.40 -5.06 3.47
CA PRO A 74 -6.40 -5.94 2.87
C PRO A 74 -7.76 -5.24 2.75
N LYS A 75 -8.38 -5.32 1.58
CA LYS A 75 -9.70 -4.74 1.28
C LYS A 75 -10.82 -5.69 1.72
N VAL A 76 -10.99 -5.85 3.02
CA VAL A 76 -11.99 -6.74 3.63
C VAL A 76 -13.13 -5.90 4.19
N ALA A 77 -14.37 -6.24 3.83
CA ALA A 77 -15.56 -5.65 4.45
C ALA A 77 -15.80 -6.25 5.85
N PHE A 78 -16.26 -5.44 6.80
CA PHE A 78 -16.51 -5.90 8.17
C PHE A 78 -17.50 -7.07 8.25
N GLY A 79 -18.56 -7.03 7.42
CA GLY A 79 -19.53 -8.13 7.32
C GLY A 79 -18.92 -9.49 6.93
N ASN A 80 -17.76 -9.52 6.26
CA ASN A 80 -17.09 -10.79 5.94
C ASN A 80 -16.49 -11.47 7.18
N LEU A 81 -16.06 -10.67 8.18
CA LEU A 81 -15.63 -11.24 9.46
C LEU A 81 -16.79 -11.90 10.20
N ILE A 82 -18.00 -11.34 10.06
CA ILE A 82 -19.20 -11.95 10.65
C ILE A 82 -19.54 -13.26 9.93
N LYS A 83 -19.57 -13.25 8.60
CA LYS A 83 -19.90 -14.44 7.78
C LYS A 83 -18.95 -15.62 7.97
N LYS A 84 -17.72 -15.39 8.44
CA LYS A 84 -16.71 -16.43 8.69
C LYS A 84 -16.46 -16.67 10.19
N ASP A 85 -17.35 -16.19 11.05
CA ASP A 85 -17.28 -16.35 12.51
C ASP A 85 -16.01 -15.77 13.16
N PHE A 86 -15.33 -14.85 12.46
CA PHE A 86 -14.24 -14.08 13.06
C PHE A 86 -14.77 -13.08 14.07
N ILE A 87 -16.02 -12.63 13.91
CA ILE A 87 -16.78 -11.78 14.84
C ILE A 87 -18.21 -12.35 14.88
N LYS A 88 -18.86 -12.41 16.03
CA LYS A 88 -20.22 -12.93 16.18
C LYS A 88 -21.25 -11.80 16.19
N VAL A 89 -22.45 -12.09 15.70
CA VAL A 89 -23.61 -11.21 15.90
C VAL A 89 -23.89 -11.11 17.41
N GLY A 90 -24.11 -9.90 17.90
CA GLY A 90 -24.29 -9.60 19.31
C GLY A 90 -22.98 -9.46 20.11
N GLU A 91 -21.81 -9.76 19.51
CA GLU A 91 -20.51 -9.54 20.17
C GLU A 91 -20.31 -8.04 20.46
N ILE A 92 -19.63 -7.73 21.57
CA ILE A 92 -19.37 -6.36 21.98
C ILE A 92 -17.97 -5.96 21.51
N LEU A 93 -17.92 -4.96 20.64
CA LEU A 93 -16.70 -4.24 20.31
C LEU A 93 -16.43 -3.18 21.38
N THR A 94 -15.16 -2.91 21.64
CA THR A 94 -14.75 -1.83 22.54
C THR A 94 -13.55 -1.06 22.03
N ASP A 95 -13.32 0.16 22.53
CA ASP A 95 -12.06 0.86 22.28
C ASP A 95 -10.92 0.23 23.10
N LYS A 96 -9.69 0.69 22.86
CA LYS A 96 -8.50 0.15 23.52
C LYS A 96 -8.48 0.28 25.06
N TYR A 97 -9.34 1.12 25.64
CA TYR A 97 -9.44 1.39 27.06
C TYR A 97 -10.68 0.76 27.71
N GLY A 98 -11.61 0.22 26.92
CA GLY A 98 -12.85 -0.36 27.44
C GLY A 98 -14.00 0.65 27.64
N ASN A 99 -13.82 1.92 27.26
CA ASN A 99 -14.75 3.00 27.62
C ASN A 99 -16.02 2.97 26.76
N ASN A 100 -15.84 2.79 25.45
CA ASN A 100 -16.93 2.71 24.49
C ASN A 100 -17.26 1.23 24.22
N LYS A 101 -18.55 0.87 24.20
CA LYS A 101 -19.01 -0.50 23.94
C LYS A 101 -20.08 -0.49 22.87
N ALA A 102 -19.81 -1.14 21.74
CA ALA A 102 -20.73 -1.20 20.61
C ALA A 102 -21.11 -2.66 20.30
N ARG A 103 -22.41 -2.93 20.15
CA ARG A 103 -22.94 -4.27 19.85
C ARG A 103 -22.97 -4.51 18.34
N VAL A 104 -22.46 -5.65 17.90
CA VAL A 104 -22.44 -6.05 16.48
C VAL A 104 -23.81 -6.53 16.02
N PHE A 105 -24.29 -6.03 14.89
CA PHE A 105 -25.52 -6.46 14.22
C PHE A 105 -25.22 -7.39 13.02
N ALA A 106 -26.23 -8.14 12.59
CA ALA A 106 -26.09 -9.16 11.55
C ALA A 106 -25.75 -8.60 10.15
N ASP A 107 -26.13 -7.35 9.89
CA ASP A 107 -25.87 -6.63 8.64
C ASP A 107 -24.45 -6.04 8.55
N GLY A 108 -23.65 -6.16 9.62
CA GLY A 108 -22.31 -5.59 9.71
C GLY A 108 -22.25 -4.16 10.25
N THR A 109 -23.37 -3.62 10.73
CA THR A 109 -23.38 -2.39 11.53
C THR A 109 -23.07 -2.69 13.00
N ILE A 110 -22.77 -1.64 13.75
CA ILE A 110 -22.59 -1.66 15.19
C ILE A 110 -23.50 -0.61 15.84
N ASN A 111 -24.03 -0.94 17.01
CA ASN A 111 -24.88 -0.07 17.82
C ASN A 111 -24.13 0.36 19.09
N LEU A 112 -23.94 1.67 19.28
CA LEU A 112 -23.46 2.25 20.53
C LEU A 112 -24.56 3.14 21.09
N ASP A 113 -25.15 2.76 22.23
CA ASP A 113 -26.14 3.54 22.96
C ASP A 113 -27.32 4.08 22.10
N GLY A 114 -27.79 3.29 21.13
CA GLY A 114 -28.90 3.64 20.23
C GLY A 114 -28.46 4.16 18.86
N GLU A 115 -27.19 4.51 18.70
CA GLU A 115 -26.61 4.99 17.45
C GLU A 115 -26.09 3.84 16.61
N ILE A 116 -26.69 3.62 15.44
CA ILE A 116 -26.36 2.52 14.53
C ILE A 116 -25.56 3.04 13.34
N GLY A 117 -24.45 2.38 13.03
CA GLY A 117 -23.67 2.70 11.85
C GLY A 117 -22.53 1.73 11.61
N SER A 118 -21.69 2.01 10.62
CA SER A 118 -20.47 1.25 10.37
C SER A 118 -19.44 1.42 11.50
N ILE A 119 -18.46 0.52 11.55
CA ILE A 119 -17.30 0.63 12.46
C ILE A 119 -16.54 1.97 12.29
N HIS A 120 -16.58 2.55 11.09
CA HIS A 120 -15.92 3.81 10.76
C HIS A 120 -16.72 5.02 11.24
N SER A 121 -18.02 5.05 10.93
CA SER A 121 -18.88 6.18 11.26
C SER A 121 -19.09 6.32 12.78
N ILE A 122 -19.30 5.20 13.50
CA ILE A 122 -19.47 5.26 14.95
C ILE A 122 -18.16 5.67 15.64
N SER A 123 -17.00 5.15 15.23
CA SER A 123 -15.72 5.58 15.81
C SER A 123 -15.37 7.03 15.48
N ALA A 124 -15.74 7.53 14.29
CA ALA A 124 -15.58 8.92 13.93
C ALA A 124 -16.45 9.83 14.82
N LYS A 125 -17.69 9.43 15.09
CA LYS A 125 -18.62 10.14 15.99
C LYS A 125 -18.08 10.21 17.42
N ILE A 126 -17.59 9.09 17.97
CA ILE A 126 -16.96 9.06 19.31
C ILE A 126 -15.78 10.03 19.40
N LEU A 127 -14.95 10.08 18.35
CA LEU A 127 -13.76 10.94 18.31
C LEU A 127 -14.06 12.40 17.90
N ASN A 128 -15.32 12.74 17.64
CA ASN A 128 -15.74 14.02 17.07
C ASN A 128 -14.96 14.41 15.80
N LYS A 129 -14.87 13.47 14.84
CA LYS A 129 -14.19 13.64 13.54
C LYS A 129 -15.14 13.35 12.39
N LEU A 130 -14.84 13.91 11.22
CA LEU A 130 -15.59 13.63 9.98
C LEU A 130 -15.45 12.17 9.51
N SER A 131 -14.29 11.57 9.75
CA SER A 131 -14.02 10.16 9.41
C SER A 131 -12.98 9.57 10.35
N ASN A 132 -12.98 8.25 10.47
CA ASN A 132 -12.00 7.51 11.25
C ASN A 132 -11.80 6.09 10.72
N ASN A 133 -10.61 5.53 10.93
CA ASN A 133 -10.36 4.13 10.62
C ASN A 133 -10.87 3.23 11.77
N GLY A 134 -12.09 2.71 11.63
CA GLY A 134 -12.69 1.80 12.61
C GLY A 134 -11.89 0.53 12.86
N TRP A 135 -11.10 0.06 11.89
CA TRP A 135 -10.24 -1.12 12.06
C TRP A 135 -9.23 -0.94 13.19
N ASP A 136 -8.65 0.25 13.30
CA ASP A 136 -7.60 0.56 14.29
C ASP A 136 -8.20 1.02 15.64
N PHE A 137 -9.51 1.32 15.67
CA PHE A 137 -10.20 1.81 16.86
C PHE A 137 -10.81 0.68 17.69
N TRP A 138 -11.42 -0.31 17.04
CA TRP A 138 -12.22 -1.33 17.72
C TRP A 138 -11.43 -2.60 18.05
N PHE A 139 -11.81 -3.20 19.17
CA PHE A 139 -11.26 -4.42 19.71
C PHE A 139 -12.41 -5.33 20.18
N VAL A 140 -12.13 -6.63 20.28
CA VAL A 140 -12.98 -7.61 20.95
C VAL A 140 -12.22 -8.22 22.11
N ILE A 141 -12.92 -8.56 23.19
CA ILE A 141 -12.32 -9.27 24.34
C ILE A 141 -12.57 -10.76 24.15
N ARG A 142 -11.51 -11.56 24.10
CA ARG A 142 -11.57 -13.02 24.01
C ARG A 142 -10.65 -13.63 25.03
N ASP A 143 -11.20 -14.48 25.89
CA ASP A 143 -10.45 -15.15 26.95
C ASP A 143 -9.70 -14.13 27.86
N GLY A 144 -10.34 -12.99 28.12
CA GLY A 144 -9.74 -11.88 28.87
C GLY A 144 -8.72 -11.04 28.11
N ILE A 145 -8.40 -11.38 26.86
CA ILE A 145 -7.40 -10.68 26.03
C ILE A 145 -8.10 -9.76 25.03
N LEU A 146 -7.65 -8.51 25.00
CA LEU A 146 -8.09 -7.52 24.03
C LEU A 146 -7.44 -7.82 22.66
N LYS A 147 -8.25 -8.10 21.63
CA LYS A 147 -7.79 -8.41 20.27
C LYS A 147 -8.31 -7.37 19.29
N SER A 148 -7.42 -6.78 18.49
CA SER A 148 -7.82 -5.78 17.49
C SER A 148 -8.67 -6.43 16.39
N ILE A 149 -9.75 -5.77 15.97
CA ILE A 149 -10.50 -6.23 14.79
C ILE A 149 -9.67 -6.09 13.50
N ASN A 150 -8.63 -5.25 13.51
CA ASN A 150 -7.67 -5.17 12.40
C ASN A 150 -6.87 -6.46 12.25
N ASP A 151 -6.43 -7.05 13.36
CA ASP A 151 -5.69 -8.31 13.32
C ASP A 151 -6.58 -9.44 12.80
N LEU A 152 -7.86 -9.43 13.19
CA LEU A 152 -8.87 -10.33 12.65
C LEU A 152 -9.07 -10.14 11.13
N ARG A 153 -9.03 -8.88 10.66
CA ARG A 153 -9.07 -8.54 9.23
C ARG A 153 -7.90 -9.16 8.46
N TYR A 154 -6.68 -9.04 8.98
CA TYR A 154 -5.49 -9.63 8.37
C TYR A 154 -5.52 -11.16 8.40
N LYS A 155 -5.96 -11.74 9.52
CA LYS A 155 -6.12 -13.19 9.64
C LYS A 155 -7.17 -13.73 8.66
N TYR A 156 -8.27 -13.00 8.46
CA TYR A 156 -9.24 -13.31 7.42
C TYR A 156 -8.60 -13.26 6.04
N ALA A 157 -7.88 -12.17 5.72
CA ALA A 157 -7.27 -11.99 4.41
C ALA A 157 -6.30 -13.12 4.08
N LYS A 158 -5.40 -13.47 5.02
CA LYS A 158 -4.46 -14.59 4.85
C LYS A 158 -5.16 -15.95 4.65
N ASN A 159 -6.34 -16.14 5.24
CA ASN A 159 -7.05 -17.41 5.18
C ASN A 159 -7.96 -17.56 3.94
N PHE A 160 -8.43 -16.46 3.36
CA PHE A 160 -9.49 -16.47 2.34
C PHE A 160 -9.23 -15.57 1.14
N MET A 161 -8.07 -14.91 1.07
CA MET A 161 -7.66 -14.06 -0.03
C MET A 161 -6.20 -14.37 -0.39
N ASP A 162 -5.78 -14.04 -1.60
CA ASP A 162 -4.38 -14.11 -2.02
C ASP A 162 -3.58 -12.95 -1.38
N TYR A 163 -3.39 -13.01 -0.06
CA TYR A 163 -2.76 -11.97 0.77
C TYR A 163 -1.65 -12.53 1.68
#